data_AF-A0A357VU72-F1
#
_entry.id   AF-A0A357VU72-F1
#
_cell.length_a   1.000
_cell.length_b   1.000
_cell.length_c   1.000
_cell.angle_alpha   90.00
_cell.angle_beta   90.00
_cell.angle_gamma   90.00
#
_symmetry.space_group_name_H-M   'P 1'
#
loop_
_entity.id
_entity.type
_entity.pdbx_description
1 polymer ?
#
loop_
_entity_poly.entity_id
_entity_poly.type
_entity_poly.pdbx_seq_one_letter_code
_entity_poly.pdbx_strand_id
1 'polypeptide(L)'
;MKSRSIGKRIISIVIIIFILFGLSIIFNTTSLTKSNAGLEAYKNLSDQVNNITEVETAFFEASLNFKDYLDNYEKNFENGFRGNLSKIDSYMNNLLDTTAESTSLAYINKSLNTYENNFEEIVQLNSQANTFLSEFNKLSESLIQELNDFNTLTKQYSVLAFSLLPEDPVVTVQNINEEVKKYFSSKSSSDKSNVLNMFSTFKDNLAFVEFGLTNDELKNAFFELMENLDSLENTFNQIVTAIESQQPIIGQMEQARVEILNLLEEQRMELKVQQDTLGPSLIEENNRAITLTAILTVVAFVVSIIMVIYLIRSITKPLLDFKNKINQFKEGDLTVNFESKSKDEIGQMANALSEMSK
;
A
#
# COMPACT_ATOMS: atom_id res chain seq x y z
N MET A 1 -70.82 12.06 19.65
CA MET A 1 -69.93 11.95 18.46
C MET A 1 -70.68 12.45 17.24
N LYS A 2 -70.25 13.54 16.60
CA LYS A 2 -70.78 14.01 15.31
C LYS A 2 -70.61 12.86 14.30
N SER A 3 -71.68 12.31 13.75
CA SER A 3 -71.55 11.29 12.70
C SER A 3 -70.79 11.92 11.53
N ARG A 4 -69.60 11.37 11.23
CA ARG A 4 -68.79 11.80 10.09
C ARG A 4 -69.42 11.23 8.82
N SER A 5 -69.42 12.01 7.75
CA SER A 5 -69.84 11.56 6.42
C SER A 5 -69.04 10.32 5.97
N ILE A 6 -69.63 9.45 5.16
CA ILE A 6 -69.04 8.19 4.69
C ILE A 6 -67.69 8.45 4.01
N GLY A 7 -67.63 9.45 3.13
CA GLY A 7 -66.39 9.86 2.46
C GLY A 7 -65.28 10.23 3.45
N LYS A 8 -65.60 10.96 4.53
CA LYS A 8 -64.61 11.32 5.57
C LYS A 8 -64.09 10.10 6.34
N ARG A 9 -64.93 9.07 6.54
CA ARG A 9 -64.49 7.81 7.20
C ARG A 9 -63.54 7.03 6.31
N ILE A 10 -63.88 6.86 5.03
CA ILE A 10 -63.02 6.19 4.04
C ILE A 10 -61.67 6.90 3.93
N ILE A 11 -61.67 8.23 3.73
CA ILE A 11 -60.44 9.03 3.65
C ILE A 11 -59.59 8.87 4.91
N SER A 12 -60.19 8.90 6.11
CA SER A 12 -59.45 8.74 7.36
C SER A 12 -58.75 7.38 7.45
N ILE A 13 -59.45 6.30 7.05
CA ILE A 13 -58.89 4.94 7.04
C ILE A 13 -57.71 4.84 6.07
N VAL A 14 -57.91 5.32 4.84
CA VAL A 14 -56.86 5.33 3.81
C VAL A 14 -55.65 6.11 4.31
N ILE A 15 -55.83 7.31 4.87
CA ILE A 15 -54.73 8.10 5.43
C ILE A 15 -53.97 7.34 6.52
N ILE A 16 -54.67 6.68 7.45
CA ILE A 16 -53.99 5.91 8.53
C ILE A 16 -53.14 4.77 7.96
N ILE A 17 -53.70 4.03 7.01
CA ILE A 17 -52.97 2.94 6.33
C ILE A 17 -51.75 3.49 5.60
N PHE A 18 -51.92 4.55 4.81
CA PHE A 18 -50.82 5.19 4.09
C PHE A 18 -49.74 5.75 5.01
N ILE A 19 -50.11 6.33 6.16
CA ILE A 19 -49.13 6.80 7.15
C ILE A 19 -48.34 5.62 7.73
N LEU A 20 -49.00 4.53 8.11
CA LEU A 20 -48.33 3.36 8.68
C LEU A 20 -47.36 2.71 7.68
N PHE A 21 -47.82 2.48 6.45
CA PHE A 21 -46.96 1.94 5.39
C PHE A 21 -45.86 2.92 5.00
N GLY A 22 -46.17 4.22 4.91
CA GLY A 22 -45.19 5.27 4.62
C GLY A 22 -44.07 5.33 5.65
N LEU A 23 -44.40 5.30 6.94
CA LEU A 23 -43.41 5.23 8.03
C LEU A 23 -42.55 3.97 7.95
N SER A 24 -43.16 2.82 7.65
CA SER A 24 -42.42 1.56 7.48
C SER A 24 -41.45 1.62 6.30
N ILE A 25 -41.87 2.21 5.17
CA ILE A 25 -41.03 2.38 3.98
C ILE A 25 -39.87 3.33 4.29
N ILE A 26 -40.16 4.50 4.88
CA ILE A 26 -39.12 5.48 5.24
C ILE A 26 -38.09 4.86 6.19
N PHE A 27 -38.55 4.14 7.22
CA PHE A 27 -37.69 3.42 8.14
C PHE A 27 -36.80 2.40 7.40
N ASN A 28 -37.41 1.53 6.59
CA ASN A 28 -36.70 0.48 5.87
C ASN A 28 -35.66 1.05 4.88
N THR A 29 -36.04 2.07 4.10
CA THR A 29 -35.10 2.75 3.19
C THR A 29 -33.93 3.38 3.96
N THR A 30 -34.20 4.07 5.06
CA THR A 30 -33.13 4.69 5.88
C THR A 30 -32.20 3.63 6.47
N SER A 31 -32.75 2.53 7.00
CA SER A 31 -31.97 1.41 7.52
C SER A 31 -31.12 0.72 6.44
N LEU A 32 -31.67 0.51 5.24
CA LEU A 32 -30.93 -0.06 4.12
C LEU A 32 -29.81 0.87 3.64
N THR A 33 -30.05 2.18 3.55
CA THR A 33 -29.01 3.14 3.19
C THR A 33 -27.88 3.15 4.22
N LYS A 34 -28.21 3.14 5.52
CA LYS A 34 -27.20 3.06 6.59
C LYS A 34 -26.40 1.75 6.52
N SER A 35 -27.08 0.63 6.31
CA SER A 35 -26.47 -0.69 6.13
C SER A 35 -25.50 -0.71 4.95
N ASN A 36 -25.93 -0.16 3.80
CA ASN A 36 -25.11 -0.12 2.59
C ASN A 36 -23.86 0.74 2.77
N ALA A 37 -23.99 1.92 3.39
CA ALA A 37 -22.84 2.77 3.72
C ALA A 37 -21.86 2.08 4.70
N GLY A 38 -22.39 1.34 5.67
CA GLY A 38 -21.57 0.54 6.58
C GLY A 38 -20.81 -0.59 5.89
N LEU A 39 -21.48 -1.33 4.98
CA LEU A 39 -20.85 -2.38 4.18
C LEU A 39 -19.77 -1.82 3.24
N GLU A 40 -20.00 -0.65 2.66
CA GLU A 40 -19.01 0.06 1.85
C GLU A 40 -17.78 0.47 2.68
N ALA A 41 -17.98 1.01 3.89
CA ALA A 41 -16.88 1.31 4.81
C ALA A 41 -16.11 0.03 5.22
N TYR A 42 -16.80 -1.07 5.50
CA TYR A 42 -16.18 -2.36 5.79
C TYR A 42 -15.36 -2.89 4.61
N LYS A 43 -15.89 -2.77 3.39
CA LYS A 43 -15.17 -3.14 2.17
C LYS A 43 -13.91 -2.29 2.01
N ASN A 44 -14.00 -0.98 2.18
CA ASN A 44 -12.84 -0.08 2.08
C ASN A 44 -11.76 -0.43 3.11
N LEU A 45 -12.13 -0.74 4.37
CA LEU A 45 -11.18 -1.23 5.37
C LEU A 45 -10.52 -2.54 4.93
N SER A 46 -11.28 -3.46 4.35
CA SER A 46 -10.74 -4.72 3.82
C SER A 46 -9.75 -4.49 2.69
N ASP A 47 -10.06 -3.58 1.75
CA ASP A 47 -9.19 -3.24 0.64
C ASP A 47 -7.90 -2.56 1.14
N GLN A 48 -8.00 -1.71 2.16
CA GLN A 48 -6.83 -1.08 2.80
C GLN A 48 -5.94 -2.11 3.51
N VAL A 49 -6.50 -3.03 4.30
CA VAL A 49 -5.74 -4.12 4.94
C VAL A 49 -5.01 -4.98 3.90
N ASN A 50 -5.68 -5.29 2.78
CA ASN A 50 -5.09 -6.05 1.70
C ASN A 50 -3.94 -5.28 1.04
N ASN A 51 -4.13 -4.00 0.69
CA ASN A 51 -3.07 -3.18 0.09
C ASN A 51 -1.85 -3.05 1.01
N ILE A 52 -2.02 -2.86 2.33
CA ILE A 52 -0.88 -2.83 3.25
C ILE A 52 -0.16 -4.17 3.29
N THR A 53 -0.89 -5.29 3.27
CA THR A 53 -0.30 -6.63 3.24
C THR A 53 0.51 -6.87 1.96
N GLU A 54 0.05 -6.34 0.82
CA GLU A 54 0.77 -6.39 -0.44
C GLU A 54 2.03 -5.50 -0.41
N VAL A 55 1.96 -4.31 0.19
CA VAL A 55 3.13 -3.45 0.43
C VAL A 55 4.16 -4.15 1.32
N GLU A 56 3.73 -4.74 2.43
CA GLU A 56 4.60 -5.53 3.33
C GLU A 56 5.30 -6.66 2.58
N THR A 57 4.56 -7.40 1.77
CA THR A 57 5.09 -8.55 1.01
C THR A 57 6.10 -8.09 -0.04
N ALA A 58 5.75 -7.08 -0.84
CA ALA A 58 6.66 -6.53 -1.85
C ALA A 58 7.89 -5.89 -1.21
N PHE A 59 7.75 -5.22 -0.06
CA PHE A 59 8.88 -4.65 0.67
C PHE A 59 9.80 -5.74 1.23
N PHE A 60 9.23 -6.82 1.77
CA PHE A 60 10.00 -7.98 2.20
C PHE A 60 10.79 -8.59 1.03
N GLU A 61 10.15 -8.82 -0.12
CA GLU A 61 10.83 -9.30 -1.34
C GLU A 61 11.91 -8.32 -1.83
N ALA A 62 11.67 -7.01 -1.78
CA ALA A 62 12.68 -6.00 -2.09
C ALA A 62 13.87 -6.10 -1.13
N SER A 63 13.63 -6.27 0.18
CA SER A 63 14.70 -6.42 1.17
C SER A 63 15.54 -7.69 0.96
N LEU A 64 14.94 -8.77 0.48
CA LEU A 64 15.67 -9.98 0.09
C LEU A 64 16.52 -9.76 -1.17
N ASN A 65 15.94 -9.14 -2.20
CA ASN A 65 16.70 -8.78 -3.40
C ASN A 65 17.86 -7.84 -3.08
N PHE A 66 17.68 -6.89 -2.16
CA PHE A 66 18.77 -6.03 -1.69
C PHE A 66 19.89 -6.84 -1.05
N LYS A 67 19.53 -7.76 -0.14
CA LYS A 67 20.52 -8.65 0.49
C LYS A 67 21.28 -9.47 -0.53
N ASP A 68 20.58 -10.12 -1.45
CA ASP A 68 21.21 -10.95 -2.49
C ASP A 68 22.07 -10.11 -3.45
N TYR A 69 21.64 -8.88 -3.75
CA TYR A 69 22.42 -7.90 -4.52
C TYR A 69 23.74 -7.54 -3.81
N LEU A 70 23.77 -7.43 -2.49
CA LEU A 70 25.02 -7.13 -1.76
C LEU A 70 26.05 -8.27 -1.83
N ASP A 71 25.60 -9.51 -2.04
CA ASP A 71 26.47 -10.69 -2.08
C ASP A 71 27.24 -10.78 -3.41
N ASN A 72 26.63 -10.43 -4.54
CA ASN A 72 27.23 -10.63 -5.88
C ASN A 72 27.04 -9.47 -6.88
N TYR A 73 26.26 -8.45 -6.53
CA TYR A 73 25.89 -7.32 -7.39
C TYR A 73 25.30 -7.70 -8.75
N GLU A 74 24.63 -8.86 -8.84
CA GLU A 74 24.02 -9.27 -10.09
C GLU A 74 22.80 -8.40 -10.46
N LYS A 75 22.68 -8.11 -11.77
CA LYS A 75 21.66 -7.19 -12.30
C LYS A 75 20.22 -7.70 -12.11
N ASN A 76 20.03 -9.01 -12.03
CA ASN A 76 18.74 -9.64 -11.74
C ASN A 76 18.17 -9.19 -10.39
N PHE A 77 18.97 -9.15 -9.32
CA PHE A 77 18.54 -8.71 -8.00
C PHE A 77 18.25 -7.22 -7.97
N GLU A 78 19.03 -6.41 -8.69
CA GLU A 78 18.72 -4.98 -8.88
C GLU A 78 17.36 -4.78 -9.56
N ASN A 79 17.09 -5.52 -10.65
CA ASN A 79 15.81 -5.48 -11.34
C ASN A 79 14.66 -5.98 -10.45
N GLY A 80 14.90 -7.02 -9.66
CA GLY A 80 13.95 -7.57 -8.70
C GLY A 80 13.58 -6.57 -7.60
N PHE A 81 14.58 -5.84 -7.07
CA PHE A 81 14.37 -4.76 -6.12
C PHE A 81 13.48 -3.66 -6.70
N ARG A 82 13.85 -3.10 -7.87
CA ARG A 82 13.09 -2.05 -8.55
C ARG A 82 11.67 -2.48 -8.92
N GLY A 83 11.52 -3.73 -9.37
CA GLY A 83 10.21 -4.29 -9.70
C GLY A 83 9.29 -4.36 -8.48
N ASN A 84 9.83 -4.68 -7.30
CA ASN A 84 9.05 -4.68 -6.07
C ASN A 84 8.74 -3.27 -5.55
N LEU A 85 9.64 -2.30 -5.71
CA LEU A 85 9.32 -0.89 -5.43
C LEU A 85 8.16 -0.38 -6.31
N SER A 86 8.16 -0.72 -7.60
CA SER A 86 7.04 -0.35 -8.49
C SER A 86 5.69 -0.94 -8.02
N LYS A 87 5.68 -2.15 -7.44
CA LYS A 87 4.48 -2.71 -6.83
C LYS A 87 4.08 -1.93 -5.58
N ILE A 88 5.04 -1.62 -4.71
CA ILE A 88 4.82 -0.83 -3.50
C ILE A 88 4.18 0.51 -3.85
N ASP A 89 4.71 1.23 -4.83
CA ASP A 89 4.15 2.52 -5.28
C ASP A 89 2.71 2.38 -5.74
N SER A 90 2.40 1.33 -6.52
CA SER A 90 1.04 1.08 -6.98
C SER A 90 0.07 0.85 -5.82
N TYR A 91 0.44 0.06 -4.82
CA TYR A 91 -0.42 -0.22 -3.67
C TYR A 91 -0.51 0.96 -2.70
N MET A 92 0.60 1.70 -2.51
CA MET A 92 0.64 2.92 -1.70
C MET A 92 -0.21 4.04 -2.29
N ASN A 93 -0.19 4.24 -3.61
CA ASN A 93 -1.06 5.22 -4.26
C ASN A 93 -2.54 4.90 -4.04
N ASN A 94 -2.94 3.63 -4.17
CA ASN A 94 -4.32 3.20 -3.88
C ASN A 94 -4.70 3.46 -2.41
N LEU A 95 -3.78 3.29 -1.47
CA LEU A 95 -4.01 3.59 -0.06
C LEU A 95 -4.18 5.09 0.19
N LEU A 96 -3.30 5.92 -0.38
CA LEU A 96 -3.32 7.37 -0.21
C LEU A 96 -4.55 8.03 -0.86
N ASP A 97 -5.06 7.47 -1.97
CA ASP A 97 -6.27 7.96 -2.63
C ASP A 97 -7.56 7.62 -1.87
N THR A 98 -7.56 6.52 -1.10
CA THR A 98 -8.76 5.97 -0.44
C THR A 98 -8.81 6.24 1.07
N THR A 99 -7.74 6.78 1.64
CA THR A 99 -7.67 7.18 3.06
C THR A 99 -7.63 8.70 3.16
N ALA A 100 -8.26 9.26 4.20
CA ALA A 100 -7.93 10.63 4.59
C ALA A 100 -6.43 10.64 4.96
N GLU A 101 -5.67 11.66 4.53
CA GLU A 101 -4.22 11.77 4.77
C GLU A 101 -3.84 11.32 6.20
N SER A 102 -3.38 10.07 6.33
CA SER A 102 -2.86 9.57 7.59
C SER A 102 -1.40 9.99 7.66
N THR A 103 -1.04 10.67 8.76
CA THR A 103 0.35 11.07 9.00
C THR A 103 1.28 9.85 8.99
N SER A 104 0.78 8.69 9.42
CA SER A 104 1.50 7.41 9.41
C SER A 104 1.75 6.90 7.98
N LEU A 105 0.75 6.89 7.10
CA LEU A 105 0.90 6.46 5.70
C LEU A 105 1.84 7.38 4.92
N ALA A 106 1.75 8.69 5.16
CA ALA A 106 2.67 9.66 4.56
C ALA A 106 4.12 9.43 5.03
N TYR A 107 4.31 9.10 6.31
CA TYR A 107 5.62 8.76 6.86
C TYR A 107 6.17 7.45 6.28
N ILE A 108 5.35 6.40 6.21
CA ILE A 108 5.71 5.12 5.56
C ILE A 108 6.16 5.36 4.12
N ASN A 109 5.38 6.12 3.34
CA ASN A 109 5.71 6.44 1.95
C ASN A 109 7.06 7.18 1.83
N LYS A 110 7.30 8.16 2.71
CA LYS A 110 8.57 8.89 2.76
C LYS A 110 9.75 7.97 3.10
N SER A 111 9.57 7.06 4.06
CA SER A 111 10.61 6.10 4.45
C SER A 111 10.91 5.11 3.32
N LEU A 112 9.90 4.63 2.60
CA LEU A 112 10.05 3.80 1.41
C LEU A 112 10.85 4.51 0.31
N ASN A 113 10.52 5.77 0.00
CA ASN A 113 11.29 6.58 -0.96
C ASN A 113 12.74 6.80 -0.52
N THR A 114 12.99 6.97 0.77
CA THR A 114 14.36 7.09 1.31
C THR A 114 15.11 5.78 1.15
N TYR A 115 14.45 4.66 1.41
CA TYR A 115 15.01 3.31 1.23
C TYR A 115 15.37 3.03 -0.25
N GLU A 116 14.52 3.44 -1.19
CA GLU A 116 14.83 3.41 -2.63
C GLU A 116 16.05 4.24 -2.98
N ASN A 117 16.10 5.51 -2.58
CA ASN A 117 17.22 6.39 -2.89
C ASN A 117 18.56 5.85 -2.36
N ASN A 118 18.55 5.28 -1.15
CA ASN A 118 19.73 4.65 -0.56
C ASN A 118 20.20 3.44 -1.39
N PHE A 119 19.26 2.64 -1.92
CA PHE A 119 19.59 1.53 -2.80
C PHE A 119 20.24 2.03 -4.10
N GLU A 120 19.69 3.09 -4.71
CA GLU A 120 20.24 3.69 -5.93
C GLU A 120 21.67 4.20 -5.71
N GLU A 121 21.95 4.80 -4.54
CA GLU A 121 23.29 5.24 -4.18
C GLU A 121 24.27 4.06 -4.09
N ILE A 122 23.86 2.93 -3.51
CA ILE A 122 24.67 1.70 -3.47
C ILE A 122 24.95 1.17 -4.89
N VAL A 123 23.93 1.14 -5.77
CA VAL A 123 24.09 0.73 -7.17
C VAL A 123 25.10 1.63 -7.88
N GLN A 124 25.01 2.95 -7.67
CA GLN A 124 25.95 3.92 -8.24
C GLN A 124 27.38 3.72 -7.73
N LEU A 125 27.56 3.57 -6.41
CA LEU A 125 28.87 3.33 -5.79
C LEU A 125 29.49 2.02 -6.30
N ASN A 126 28.70 0.97 -6.47
CA ASN A 126 29.16 -0.28 -7.07
C ASN A 126 29.57 -0.10 -8.53
N SER A 127 28.80 0.65 -9.33
CA SER A 127 29.18 0.99 -10.71
C SER A 127 30.49 1.79 -10.76
N GLN A 128 30.70 2.73 -9.84
CA GLN A 128 31.95 3.49 -9.71
C GLN A 128 33.12 2.57 -9.35
N ALA A 129 32.96 1.70 -8.36
CA ALA A 129 33.99 0.74 -7.96
C ALA A 129 34.42 -0.17 -9.13
N ASN A 130 33.47 -0.66 -9.93
CA ASN A 130 33.76 -1.44 -11.14
C ASN A 130 34.51 -0.61 -12.20
N THR A 131 34.17 0.67 -12.35
CA THR A 131 34.85 1.58 -13.27
C THR A 131 36.31 1.77 -12.86
N PHE A 132 36.54 2.06 -11.58
CA PHE A 132 37.90 2.19 -11.04
C PHE A 132 38.68 0.88 -11.09
N LEU A 133 38.03 -0.28 -10.93
CA LEU A 133 38.69 -1.57 -11.11
C LEU A 133 39.14 -1.76 -12.58
N SER A 134 38.33 -1.36 -13.56
CA SER A 134 38.73 -1.41 -14.97
C SER A 134 39.91 -0.47 -15.26
N GLU A 135 39.88 0.74 -14.69
CA GLU A 135 40.97 1.71 -14.80
C GLU A 135 42.26 1.20 -14.15
N PHE A 136 42.16 0.64 -12.94
CA PHE A 136 43.25 0.01 -12.21
C PHE A 136 43.94 -1.08 -13.04
N ASN A 137 43.16 -1.96 -13.69
CA ASN A 137 43.72 -3.00 -14.55
C ASN A 137 44.51 -2.40 -15.73
N LYS A 138 44.00 -1.34 -16.37
CA LYS A 138 44.70 -0.66 -17.49
C LYS A 138 45.98 0.03 -17.03
N LEU A 139 45.95 0.70 -15.88
CA LEU A 139 47.12 1.32 -15.27
C LEU A 139 48.16 0.27 -14.87
N SER A 140 47.72 -0.87 -14.32
CA SER A 140 48.59 -2.00 -13.98
C SER A 140 49.29 -2.57 -15.21
N GLU A 141 48.59 -2.77 -16.32
CA GLU A 141 49.18 -3.22 -17.59
C GLU A 141 50.21 -2.21 -18.14
N SER A 142 49.89 -0.92 -18.05
CA SER A 142 50.78 0.16 -18.49
C SER A 142 52.04 0.24 -17.63
N LEU A 143 51.90 0.12 -16.30
CA LEU A 143 53.01 0.12 -15.35
C LEU A 143 53.90 -1.12 -15.54
N ILE A 144 53.33 -2.29 -15.85
CA ILE A 144 54.11 -3.49 -16.18
C ILE A 144 54.98 -3.25 -17.43
N GLN A 145 54.44 -2.61 -18.46
CA GLN A 145 55.21 -2.27 -19.66
C GLN A 145 56.34 -1.30 -19.32
N GLU A 146 56.04 -0.24 -18.56
CA GLU A 146 57.02 0.75 -18.11
C GLU A 146 58.14 0.13 -17.25
N LEU A 147 57.82 -0.80 -16.35
CA LEU A 147 58.80 -1.55 -15.57
C LEU A 147 59.74 -2.38 -16.45
N ASN A 148 59.23 -3.00 -17.51
CA ASN A 148 60.05 -3.74 -18.47
C ASN A 148 60.98 -2.84 -19.28
N ASP A 149 60.46 -1.68 -19.70
CA ASP A 149 61.23 -0.68 -20.45
C ASP A 149 62.32 -0.07 -19.56
N PHE A 150 62.00 0.24 -18.30
CA PHE A 150 62.95 0.71 -17.30
C PHE A 150 64.02 -0.34 -16.97
N ASN A 151 63.66 -1.63 -16.87
CA ASN A 151 64.62 -2.72 -16.73
C ASN A 151 65.59 -2.81 -17.93
N THR A 152 65.09 -2.57 -19.13
CA THR A 152 65.92 -2.54 -20.35
C THR A 152 66.86 -1.34 -20.33
N LEU A 153 66.37 -0.16 -19.94
CA LEU A 153 67.14 1.06 -19.85
C LEU A 153 68.25 0.98 -18.79
N THR A 154 67.93 0.44 -17.60
CA THR A 154 68.92 0.22 -16.53
C THR A 154 70.03 -0.72 -16.97
N LYS A 155 69.71 -1.79 -17.72
CA LYS A 155 70.72 -2.70 -18.32
C LYS A 155 71.60 -1.98 -19.35
N GLN A 156 71.01 -1.15 -20.22
CA GLN A 156 71.76 -0.36 -21.21
C GLN A 156 72.81 0.54 -20.53
N TYR A 157 72.45 1.15 -19.39
CA TYR A 157 73.35 2.00 -18.61
C TYR A 157 74.15 1.26 -17.52
N SER A 158 74.12 -0.07 -17.50
CA SER A 158 74.84 -0.92 -16.53
C SER A 158 74.50 -0.62 -15.05
N VAL A 159 73.27 -0.18 -14.77
CA VAL A 159 72.76 0.04 -13.40
C VAL A 159 72.19 -1.26 -12.85
N LEU A 160 72.80 -1.80 -11.79
CA LEU A 160 72.42 -3.10 -11.22
C LEU A 160 71.31 -3.01 -10.16
N ALA A 161 71.07 -1.84 -9.57
CA ALA A 161 70.17 -1.68 -8.41
C ALA A 161 68.77 -2.24 -8.65
N PHE A 162 68.20 -2.01 -9.84
CA PHE A 162 66.87 -2.52 -10.21
C PHE A 162 66.83 -4.05 -10.31
N SER A 163 67.90 -4.68 -10.81
CA SER A 163 68.00 -6.15 -10.92
C SER A 163 68.28 -6.87 -9.60
N LEU A 164 68.68 -6.13 -8.57
CA LEU A 164 69.01 -6.64 -7.23
C LEU A 164 67.84 -6.48 -6.24
N LEU A 165 66.67 -6.04 -6.71
CA LEU A 165 65.49 -5.95 -5.87
C LEU A 165 65.07 -7.33 -5.34
N PRO A 166 64.50 -7.41 -4.12
CA PRO A 166 64.15 -8.69 -3.51
C PRO A 166 63.14 -9.53 -4.31
N GLU A 167 62.26 -8.86 -5.04
CA GLU A 167 61.25 -9.44 -5.92
C GLU A 167 61.30 -8.75 -7.28
N ASP A 168 60.95 -9.48 -8.34
CA ASP A 168 60.79 -8.90 -9.67
C ASP A 168 59.64 -7.87 -9.65
N PRO A 169 59.89 -6.60 -10.01
CA PRO A 169 58.87 -5.55 -9.95
C PRO A 169 57.60 -5.85 -10.76
N VAL A 170 57.71 -6.55 -11.89
CA VAL A 170 56.56 -6.96 -12.70
C VAL A 170 55.72 -7.98 -11.94
N VAL A 171 56.37 -8.95 -11.28
CA VAL A 171 55.70 -9.94 -10.44
C VAL A 171 55.01 -9.27 -9.25
N THR A 172 55.66 -8.29 -8.61
CA THR A 172 55.04 -7.51 -7.52
C THR A 172 53.75 -6.82 -7.98
N VAL A 173 53.73 -6.16 -9.15
CA VAL A 173 52.51 -5.53 -9.68
C VAL A 173 51.43 -6.56 -10.03
N GLN A 174 51.80 -7.72 -10.56
CA GLN A 174 50.85 -8.82 -10.81
C GLN A 174 50.21 -9.31 -9.51
N ASN A 175 51.00 -9.53 -8.46
CA ASN A 175 50.52 -9.93 -7.14
C ASN A 175 49.60 -8.87 -6.51
N ILE A 176 49.94 -7.58 -6.65
CA ILE A 176 49.06 -6.48 -6.22
C ILE A 176 47.72 -6.58 -6.94
N ASN A 177 47.70 -6.80 -8.27
CA ASN A 177 46.45 -6.91 -9.02
C ASN A 177 45.58 -8.09 -8.57
N GLU A 178 46.19 -9.24 -8.23
CA GLU A 178 45.47 -10.38 -7.65
C GLU A 178 44.84 -10.05 -6.30
N GLU A 179 45.60 -9.43 -5.39
CA GLU A 179 45.10 -9.04 -4.07
C GLU A 179 44.05 -7.92 -4.14
N VAL A 180 44.12 -7.02 -5.14
CA VAL A 180 43.05 -6.04 -5.40
C VAL A 180 41.76 -6.74 -5.83
N LYS A 181 41.81 -7.73 -6.72
CA LYS A 181 40.62 -8.52 -7.13
C LYS A 181 40.03 -9.31 -5.95
N LYS A 182 40.89 -9.83 -5.09
CA LYS A 182 40.49 -10.50 -3.85
C LYS A 182 39.81 -9.53 -2.89
N TYR A 183 40.39 -8.36 -2.64
CA TYR A 183 39.75 -7.30 -1.84
C TYR A 183 38.41 -6.85 -2.44
N PHE A 184 38.33 -6.65 -3.75
CA PHE A 184 37.09 -6.25 -4.42
C PHE A 184 35.95 -7.26 -4.17
N SER A 185 36.29 -8.55 -4.06
CA SER A 185 35.34 -9.62 -3.82
C SER A 185 35.00 -9.79 -2.33
N SER A 186 36.01 -9.77 -1.46
CA SER A 186 35.84 -10.01 -0.02
C SER A 186 35.37 -8.79 0.76
N LYS A 187 35.71 -7.60 0.26
CA LYS A 187 35.49 -6.28 0.88
C LYS A 187 36.10 -6.17 2.29
N SER A 188 37.07 -7.03 2.61
CA SER A 188 37.58 -7.16 3.97
C SER A 188 38.66 -6.12 4.29
N SER A 189 38.65 -5.59 5.51
CA SER A 189 39.71 -4.68 5.97
C SER A 189 41.08 -5.33 6.00
N SER A 190 41.14 -6.66 6.13
CA SER A 190 42.40 -7.43 6.08
C SER A 190 43.00 -7.42 4.68
N ASP A 191 42.20 -7.68 3.64
CA ASP A 191 42.68 -7.67 2.25
C ASP A 191 43.03 -6.24 1.81
N LYS A 192 42.26 -5.23 2.24
CA LYS A 192 42.62 -3.81 2.06
C LYS A 192 44.01 -3.52 2.63
N SER A 193 44.24 -3.90 3.89
CA SER A 193 45.51 -3.63 4.57
C SER A 193 46.67 -4.38 3.89
N ASN A 194 46.42 -5.58 3.37
CA ASN A 194 47.41 -6.34 2.62
C ASN A 194 47.86 -5.59 1.35
N VAL A 195 46.90 -5.13 0.53
CA VAL A 195 47.21 -4.37 -0.69
C VAL A 195 47.99 -3.09 -0.38
N LEU A 196 47.58 -2.31 0.63
CA LEU A 196 48.29 -1.08 1.02
C LEU A 196 49.73 -1.35 1.48
N ASN A 197 49.94 -2.44 2.23
CA ASN A 197 51.28 -2.84 2.65
C ASN A 197 52.15 -3.26 1.46
N MET A 198 51.58 -3.93 0.45
CA MET A 198 52.30 -4.28 -0.77
C MET A 198 52.73 -3.04 -1.56
N PHE A 199 51.84 -2.05 -1.71
CA PHE A 199 52.21 -0.76 -2.31
C PHE A 199 53.34 -0.06 -1.54
N SER A 200 53.21 0.05 -0.22
CA SER A 200 54.25 0.66 0.63
C SER A 200 55.59 -0.05 0.49
N THR A 201 55.60 -1.38 0.59
CA THR A 201 56.83 -2.19 0.48
C THR A 201 57.44 -2.06 -0.91
N PHE A 202 56.61 -2.02 -1.96
CA PHE A 202 57.09 -1.89 -3.33
C PHE A 202 57.73 -0.52 -3.58
N LYS A 203 57.11 0.55 -3.08
CA LYS A 203 57.67 1.91 -3.12
C LYS A 203 59.00 2.00 -2.38
N ASP A 204 59.09 1.43 -1.18
CA ASP A 204 60.33 1.39 -0.40
C ASP A 204 61.45 0.65 -1.14
N ASN A 205 61.13 -0.46 -1.80
CA ASN A 205 62.06 -1.21 -2.64
C ASN A 205 62.54 -0.36 -3.85
N LEU A 206 61.62 0.31 -4.54
CA LEU A 206 61.96 1.16 -5.69
C LEU A 206 62.78 2.38 -5.29
N ALA A 207 62.54 2.99 -4.13
CA ALA A 207 63.32 4.13 -3.63
C ALA A 207 64.81 3.81 -3.50
N PHE A 208 65.19 2.55 -3.23
CA PHE A 208 66.59 2.13 -3.24
C PHE A 208 67.26 2.26 -4.62
N VAL A 209 66.48 2.07 -5.70
CA VAL A 209 66.97 2.15 -7.08
C VAL A 209 67.35 3.58 -7.44
N GLU A 210 66.61 4.56 -6.93
CA GLU A 210 66.82 5.99 -7.19
C GLU A 210 68.27 6.43 -6.90
N PHE A 211 68.85 5.95 -5.80
CA PHE A 211 70.24 6.27 -5.41
C PHE A 211 71.28 5.79 -6.41
N GLY A 212 70.96 4.77 -7.22
CA GLY A 212 71.84 4.23 -8.26
C GLY A 212 71.75 4.98 -9.59
N LEU A 213 70.80 5.90 -9.75
CA LEU A 213 70.54 6.58 -11.03
C LEU A 213 71.45 7.80 -11.20
N THR A 214 72.37 7.70 -12.16
CA THR A 214 73.37 8.75 -12.42
C THR A 214 73.09 9.57 -13.69
N ASN A 215 72.24 9.06 -14.58
CA ASN A 215 71.89 9.66 -15.87
C ASN A 215 70.47 10.27 -15.85
N ASP A 216 70.28 11.40 -16.54
CA ASP A 216 69.00 12.13 -16.52
C ASP A 216 67.85 11.38 -17.20
N GLU A 217 68.10 10.60 -18.26
CA GLU A 217 67.09 9.75 -18.91
C GLU A 217 66.55 8.70 -17.92
N LEU A 218 67.44 8.08 -17.16
CA LEU A 218 67.07 7.12 -16.11
C LEU A 218 66.28 7.79 -14.98
N LYS A 219 66.69 8.98 -14.53
CA LYS A 219 65.98 9.71 -13.47
C LYS A 219 64.58 10.12 -13.92
N ASN A 220 64.44 10.60 -15.15
CA ASN A 220 63.14 10.97 -15.71
C ASN A 220 62.24 9.74 -15.86
N ALA A 221 62.74 8.64 -16.42
CA ALA A 221 61.97 7.39 -16.55
C ALA A 221 61.57 6.81 -15.18
N PHE A 222 62.44 6.90 -14.17
CA PHE A 222 62.11 6.47 -12.81
C PHE A 222 61.05 7.39 -12.17
N PHE A 223 61.12 8.69 -12.40
CA PHE A 223 60.12 9.64 -11.92
C PHE A 223 58.74 9.35 -12.52
N GLU A 224 58.65 9.16 -13.83
CA GLU A 224 57.40 8.79 -14.52
C GLU A 224 56.83 7.47 -13.97
N LEU A 225 57.68 6.47 -13.75
CA LEU A 225 57.31 5.19 -13.14
C LEU A 225 56.73 5.36 -11.74
N MET A 226 57.35 6.21 -10.90
CA MET A 226 56.85 6.49 -9.55
C MET A 226 55.52 7.26 -9.58
N GLU A 227 55.33 8.22 -10.50
CA GLU A 227 54.05 8.91 -10.68
C GLU A 227 52.93 7.95 -11.13
N ASN A 228 53.24 6.99 -12.02
CA ASN A 228 52.27 5.98 -12.47
C ASN A 228 51.96 4.96 -11.37
N LEU A 229 52.94 4.60 -10.54
CA LEU A 229 52.72 3.77 -9.35
C LEU A 229 51.84 4.49 -8.31
N ASP A 230 52.07 5.79 -8.08
CA ASP A 230 51.22 6.61 -7.22
C ASP A 230 49.79 6.70 -7.76
N SER A 231 49.65 6.86 -9.08
CA SER A 231 48.34 6.87 -9.74
C SER A 231 47.61 5.54 -9.57
N LEU A 232 48.32 4.41 -9.71
CA LEU A 232 47.76 3.07 -9.50
C LEU A 232 47.28 2.87 -8.05
N GLU A 233 48.08 3.26 -7.05
CA GLU A 233 47.67 3.20 -5.64
C GLU A 233 46.47 4.12 -5.36
N ASN A 234 46.46 5.32 -5.93
CA ASN A 234 45.33 6.24 -5.79
C ASN A 234 44.04 5.67 -6.38
N THR A 235 44.08 5.02 -7.54
CA THR A 235 42.91 4.32 -8.10
C THR A 235 42.45 3.19 -7.19
N PHE A 236 43.36 2.44 -6.56
CA PHE A 236 42.98 1.46 -5.54
C PHE A 236 42.27 2.12 -4.34
N ASN A 237 42.77 3.26 -3.85
CA ASN A 237 42.13 4.01 -2.77
C ASN A 237 40.73 4.52 -3.17
N GLN A 238 40.49 4.83 -4.44
CA GLN A 238 39.16 5.17 -4.96
C GLN A 238 38.22 3.96 -4.96
N ILE A 239 38.71 2.77 -5.34
CA ILE A 239 37.95 1.50 -5.21
C ILE A 239 37.54 1.29 -3.75
N VAL A 240 38.50 1.40 -2.83
CA VAL A 240 38.29 1.26 -1.38
C VAL A 240 37.22 2.23 -0.90
N THR A 241 37.33 3.51 -1.27
CA THR A 241 36.39 4.56 -0.87
C THR A 241 34.98 4.24 -1.36
N ALA A 242 34.83 3.82 -2.62
CA ALA A 242 33.53 3.46 -3.19
C ALA A 242 32.89 2.24 -2.51
N ILE A 243 33.69 1.26 -2.09
CA ILE A 243 33.20 0.06 -1.36
C ILE A 243 32.84 0.42 0.09
N GLU A 244 33.73 1.12 0.81
CA GLU A 244 33.52 1.44 2.23
C GLU A 244 32.39 2.45 2.43
N SER A 245 32.15 3.35 1.48
CA SER A 245 31.02 4.30 1.52
C SER A 245 29.65 3.63 1.48
N GLN A 246 29.57 2.38 1.01
CA GLN A 246 28.31 1.61 1.03
C GLN A 246 27.93 1.18 2.45
N GLN A 247 28.88 0.94 3.34
CA GLN A 247 28.63 0.40 4.68
C GLN A 247 27.67 1.25 5.55
N PRO A 248 27.85 2.58 5.68
CA PRO A 248 26.88 3.39 6.41
C PRO A 248 25.49 3.37 5.78
N ILE A 249 25.40 3.33 4.45
CA ILE A 249 24.12 3.29 3.71
C ILE A 249 23.42 1.95 3.95
N ILE A 250 24.15 0.84 3.88
CA ILE A 250 23.64 -0.50 4.19
C ILE A 250 23.09 -0.54 5.64
N GLY A 251 23.83 0.05 6.59
CA GLY A 251 23.38 0.16 7.98
C GLY A 251 22.09 0.98 8.14
N GLN A 252 21.98 2.11 7.43
CA GLN A 252 20.76 2.93 7.41
C GLN A 252 19.59 2.16 6.79
N MET A 253 19.82 1.44 5.70
CA MET A 253 18.80 0.62 5.06
C MET A 253 18.32 -0.49 6.00
N GLU A 254 19.20 -1.18 6.72
CA GLU A 254 18.79 -2.23 7.66
C GLU A 254 17.96 -1.66 8.82
N GLN A 255 18.30 -0.48 9.33
CA GLN A 255 17.48 0.22 10.33
C GLN A 255 16.11 0.61 9.76
N ALA A 256 16.09 1.22 8.58
CA ALA A 256 14.87 1.60 7.88
C ALA A 256 13.99 0.39 7.56
N ARG A 257 14.58 -0.77 7.22
CA ARG A 257 13.85 -2.02 6.99
C ARG A 257 13.03 -2.43 8.20
N VAL A 258 13.64 -2.41 9.38
CA VAL A 258 12.96 -2.74 10.64
C VAL A 258 11.87 -1.72 10.94
N GLU A 259 12.16 -0.43 10.79
CA GLU A 259 11.20 0.64 11.03
C GLU A 259 9.98 0.56 10.11
N ILE A 260 10.19 0.42 8.79
CA ILE A 260 9.13 0.32 7.79
C ILE A 260 8.24 -0.89 8.07
N LEU A 261 8.82 -2.06 8.36
CA LEU A 261 8.03 -3.25 8.69
C LEU A 261 7.17 -3.07 9.94
N ASN A 262 7.72 -2.47 10.99
CA ASN A 262 6.96 -2.19 12.21
C ASN A 262 5.80 -1.23 11.96
N LEU A 263 6.03 -0.17 11.17
CA LEU A 263 5.00 0.82 10.84
C LEU A 263 3.89 0.22 9.96
N LEU A 264 4.25 -0.61 8.99
CA LEU A 264 3.27 -1.33 8.17
C LEU A 264 2.44 -2.28 9.05
N GLU A 265 3.08 -3.02 9.96
CA GLU A 265 2.40 -3.93 10.87
C GLU A 265 1.45 -3.17 11.81
N GLU A 266 1.91 -2.06 12.41
CA GLU A 266 1.10 -1.20 13.27
C GLU A 266 -0.12 -0.66 12.52
N GLN A 267 0.09 -0.13 11.31
CA GLN A 267 -0.99 0.41 10.49
C GLN A 267 -1.99 -0.67 10.08
N ARG A 268 -1.51 -1.87 9.71
CA ARG A 268 -2.37 -3.02 9.39
C ARG A 268 -3.19 -3.45 10.60
N MET A 269 -2.56 -3.52 11.77
CA MET A 269 -3.23 -3.91 13.02
C MET A 269 -4.31 -2.90 13.41
N GLU A 270 -4.04 -1.61 13.27
CA GLU A 270 -5.03 -0.56 13.52
C GLU A 270 -6.26 -0.73 12.62
N LEU A 271 -6.05 -0.88 11.31
CA LEU A 271 -7.15 -1.09 10.36
C LEU A 271 -7.91 -2.38 10.62
N LYS A 272 -7.22 -3.44 11.02
CA LYS A 272 -7.83 -4.72 11.37
C LYS A 272 -8.72 -4.60 12.61
N VAL A 273 -8.29 -3.86 13.63
CA VAL A 273 -9.13 -3.58 14.82
C VAL A 273 -10.40 -2.82 14.42
N GLN A 274 -10.29 -1.84 13.53
CA GLN A 274 -11.46 -1.12 13.00
C GLN A 274 -12.39 -2.07 12.23
N GLN A 275 -11.84 -2.93 11.39
CA GLN A 275 -12.59 -3.93 10.62
C GLN A 275 -13.32 -4.93 11.53
N ASP A 276 -12.61 -5.50 12.51
CA ASP A 276 -13.11 -6.48 13.46
C ASP A 276 -14.16 -5.89 14.42
N THR A 277 -14.16 -4.56 14.59
CA THR A 277 -15.20 -3.85 15.35
C THR A 277 -16.43 -3.54 14.48
N LEU A 278 -16.21 -3.06 13.25
CA LEU A 278 -17.27 -2.63 12.36
C LEU A 278 -18.12 -3.80 11.87
N GLY A 279 -17.50 -4.90 11.44
CA GLY A 279 -18.20 -6.07 10.88
C GLY A 279 -19.32 -6.61 11.81
N PRO A 280 -19.00 -6.98 13.07
CA PRO A 280 -19.99 -7.42 14.04
C PRO A 280 -21.05 -6.36 14.36
N SER A 281 -20.64 -5.08 14.47
CA SER A 281 -21.58 -3.98 14.73
C SER A 281 -22.62 -3.84 13.62
N LEU A 282 -22.21 -3.95 12.35
CA LEU A 282 -23.12 -3.92 11.20
C LEU A 282 -24.11 -5.08 11.20
N ILE A 283 -23.65 -6.29 11.57
CA ILE A 283 -24.52 -7.46 11.68
C ILE A 283 -25.57 -7.22 12.78
N GLU A 284 -25.18 -6.70 13.93
CA GLU A 284 -26.09 -6.40 15.03
C GLU A 284 -27.12 -5.33 14.62
N GLU A 285 -26.68 -4.23 14.01
CA GLU A 285 -27.57 -3.17 13.53
C GLU A 285 -28.55 -3.68 12.47
N ASN A 286 -28.10 -4.52 11.54
CA ASN A 286 -28.95 -5.15 10.53
C ASN A 286 -29.98 -6.09 11.17
N ASN A 287 -29.59 -6.91 12.13
CA ASN A 287 -30.52 -7.80 12.84
C ASN A 287 -31.59 -7.02 13.60
N ARG A 288 -31.22 -5.90 14.24
CA ARG A 288 -32.17 -4.98 14.88
C ARG A 288 -33.13 -4.36 13.86
N ALA A 289 -32.62 -3.92 12.71
CA ALA A 289 -33.45 -3.36 11.63
C ALA A 289 -34.42 -4.39 11.04
N ILE A 290 -33.98 -5.63 10.82
CA ILE A 290 -34.82 -6.75 10.37
C ILE A 290 -35.94 -7.01 11.38
N THR A 291 -35.59 -7.12 12.67
CA THR A 291 -36.56 -7.36 13.75
C THR A 291 -37.60 -6.24 13.84
N LEU A 292 -37.17 -4.97 13.79
CA LEU A 292 -38.08 -3.84 13.85
C LEU A 292 -38.97 -3.75 12.60
N THR A 293 -38.42 -4.05 11.41
CA THR A 293 -39.19 -4.13 10.16
C THR A 293 -40.27 -5.22 10.25
N ALA A 294 -39.94 -6.40 10.80
CA ALA A 294 -40.90 -7.48 10.98
C ALA A 294 -42.04 -7.05 11.94
N ILE A 295 -41.71 -6.42 13.06
CA ILE A 295 -42.70 -5.90 14.02
C ILE A 295 -43.61 -4.85 13.36
N LEU A 296 -43.03 -3.86 12.66
CA LEU A 296 -43.78 -2.79 11.98
C LEU A 296 -44.72 -3.36 10.91
N THR A 297 -44.26 -4.37 10.16
CA THR A 297 -45.05 -5.05 9.13
C THR A 297 -46.24 -5.79 9.75
N VAL A 298 -46.02 -6.54 10.83
CA VAL A 298 -47.09 -7.25 11.55
C VAL A 298 -48.11 -6.25 12.12
N VAL A 299 -47.65 -5.15 12.73
CA VAL A 299 -48.53 -4.10 13.26
C VAL A 299 -49.35 -3.44 12.15
N ALA A 300 -48.71 -3.05 11.03
CA ALA A 300 -49.40 -2.45 9.90
C ALA A 300 -50.46 -3.41 9.31
N PHE A 301 -50.15 -4.71 9.24
CA PHE A 301 -51.08 -5.73 8.78
C PHE A 301 -52.29 -5.87 9.72
N VAL A 302 -52.06 -6.00 11.03
CA VAL A 302 -53.13 -6.09 12.04
C VAL A 302 -54.02 -4.84 12.01
N VAL A 303 -53.43 -3.64 11.94
CA VAL A 303 -54.20 -2.39 11.85
C VAL A 303 -55.02 -2.35 10.55
N SER A 304 -54.46 -2.80 9.43
CA SER A 304 -55.19 -2.88 8.17
C SER A 304 -56.41 -3.80 8.26
N ILE A 305 -56.28 -4.98 8.89
CA ILE A 305 -57.41 -5.88 9.15
C ILE A 305 -58.48 -5.20 10.01
N ILE A 306 -58.08 -4.56 11.12
CA ILE A 306 -59.00 -3.85 12.02
C ILE A 306 -59.77 -2.76 11.25
N MET A 307 -59.08 -2.01 10.40
CA MET A 307 -59.68 -0.95 9.59
C MET A 307 -60.66 -1.49 8.54
N VAL A 308 -60.36 -2.63 7.91
CA VAL A 308 -61.29 -3.31 6.98
C VAL A 308 -62.55 -3.77 7.71
N ILE A 309 -62.40 -4.42 8.87
CA ILE A 309 -63.55 -4.84 9.70
C ILE A 309 -64.39 -3.63 10.12
N TYR A 310 -63.74 -2.53 10.50
CA TYR A 310 -64.42 -1.28 10.84
C TYR A 310 -65.20 -0.70 9.66
N LEU A 311 -64.64 -0.72 8.44
CA LEU A 311 -65.31 -0.30 7.21
C LEU A 311 -66.55 -1.15 6.93
N ILE A 312 -66.41 -2.48 6.98
CA ILE A 312 -67.52 -3.43 6.78
C ILE A 312 -68.67 -3.13 7.74
N ARG A 313 -68.37 -2.96 9.04
CA ARG A 313 -69.39 -2.70 10.06
C ARG A 313 -70.00 -1.31 9.96
N SER A 314 -69.21 -0.30 9.60
CA SER A 314 -69.65 1.10 9.60
C SER A 314 -70.36 1.52 8.31
N ILE A 315 -70.08 0.89 7.17
CA ILE A 315 -70.57 1.32 5.85
C ILE A 315 -71.25 0.17 5.13
N THR A 316 -70.51 -0.93 4.87
CA THR A 316 -71.01 -2.03 4.03
C THR A 316 -72.26 -2.68 4.61
N LYS A 317 -72.30 -2.96 5.92
CA LYS A 317 -73.44 -3.59 6.58
C LYS A 317 -74.69 -2.69 6.59
N PRO A 318 -74.63 -1.40 7.01
CA PRO A 318 -75.76 -0.48 6.88
C PRO A 318 -76.25 -0.28 5.45
N LEU A 319 -75.34 -0.24 4.47
CA LEU A 319 -75.70 -0.10 3.06
C LEU A 319 -76.44 -1.34 2.53
N LEU A 320 -76.00 -2.53 2.93
CA LEU A 320 -76.65 -3.79 2.55
C LEU A 320 -78.04 -3.91 3.20
N ASP A 321 -78.17 -3.55 4.47
CA ASP A 321 -79.47 -3.48 5.16
C ASP A 321 -80.43 -2.51 4.46
N PHE A 322 -79.94 -1.31 4.15
CA PHE A 322 -80.71 -0.32 3.40
C PHE A 322 -81.14 -0.82 2.02
N LYS A 323 -80.24 -1.48 1.27
CA LYS A 323 -80.56 -2.11 -0.02
C LYS A 323 -81.65 -3.18 0.11
N ASN A 324 -81.56 -4.04 1.13
CA ASN A 324 -82.54 -5.09 1.35
C ASN A 324 -83.92 -4.52 1.68
N LYS A 325 -83.98 -3.46 2.50
CA LYS A 325 -85.22 -2.72 2.78
C LYS A 325 -85.83 -2.09 1.52
N ILE A 326 -85.00 -1.51 0.65
CA ILE A 326 -85.46 -0.99 -0.65
C ILE A 326 -86.04 -2.11 -1.51
N ASN A 327 -85.40 -3.27 -1.56
CA ASN A 327 -85.91 -4.41 -2.34
C ASN A 327 -87.27 -4.90 -1.84
N GLN A 328 -87.46 -5.00 -0.52
CA GLN A 328 -88.76 -5.37 0.08
C GLN A 328 -89.85 -4.36 -0.28
N PHE A 329 -89.53 -3.06 -0.20
CA PHE A 329 -90.45 -1.99 -0.59
C PHE A 329 -90.78 -2.02 -2.09
N LYS A 330 -89.80 -2.31 -2.95
CA LYS A 330 -90.01 -2.51 -4.40
C LYS A 330 -90.93 -3.70 -4.70
N GLU A 331 -90.85 -4.77 -3.90
CA GLU A 331 -91.69 -5.96 -4.02
C GLU A 331 -93.13 -5.75 -3.47
N GLY A 332 -93.44 -4.54 -2.98
CA GLY A 332 -94.79 -4.13 -2.58
C GLY A 332 -95.05 -4.15 -1.08
N ASP A 333 -94.04 -4.42 -0.24
CA ASP A 333 -94.17 -4.32 1.21
C ASP A 333 -94.05 -2.85 1.68
N LEU A 334 -95.19 -2.19 1.86
CA LEU A 334 -95.27 -0.82 2.35
C LEU A 334 -95.07 -0.68 3.88
N THR A 335 -94.85 -1.78 4.60
CA THR A 335 -94.65 -1.76 6.06
C THR A 335 -93.18 -1.66 6.48
N VAL A 336 -92.25 -1.61 5.51
CA VAL A 336 -90.81 -1.55 5.75
C VAL A 336 -90.41 -0.24 6.45
N ASN A 337 -89.80 -0.35 7.63
CA ASN A 337 -89.32 0.81 8.37
C ASN A 337 -87.92 1.25 7.89
N PHE A 338 -87.87 2.40 7.24
CA PHE A 338 -86.65 3.04 6.76
C PHE A 338 -86.01 4.01 7.77
N GLU A 339 -86.58 4.22 8.95
CA GLU A 339 -86.04 5.15 9.94
C GLU A 339 -84.61 4.76 10.36
N SER A 340 -83.68 5.70 10.21
CA SER A 340 -82.27 5.52 10.53
C SER A 340 -81.79 6.58 11.50
N LYS A 341 -81.18 6.12 12.60
CA LYS A 341 -80.51 6.99 13.58
C LYS A 341 -79.16 7.55 13.07
N SER A 342 -78.69 7.09 11.92
CA SER A 342 -77.46 7.60 11.33
C SER A 342 -77.68 8.98 10.72
N LYS A 343 -76.69 9.87 10.88
CA LYS A 343 -76.70 11.22 10.27
C LYS A 343 -75.84 11.32 8.99
N ASP A 344 -75.26 10.20 8.58
CA ASP A 344 -74.48 10.13 7.34
C ASP A 344 -75.39 9.96 6.12
N GLU A 345 -74.78 9.88 4.94
CA GLU A 345 -75.46 9.87 3.65
C GLU A 345 -76.46 8.70 3.54
N ILE A 346 -76.15 7.52 4.08
CA ILE A 346 -77.09 6.37 4.13
C ILE A 346 -78.28 6.69 5.04
N GLY A 347 -78.05 7.31 6.21
CA GLY A 347 -79.14 7.71 7.10
C GLY A 347 -80.05 8.78 6.51
N GLN A 348 -79.49 9.73 5.75
CA GLN A 348 -80.28 10.74 5.03
C GLN A 348 -81.15 10.10 3.95
N MET A 349 -80.60 9.18 3.15
CA MET A 349 -81.38 8.44 2.14
C MET A 349 -82.49 7.59 2.77
N ALA A 350 -82.20 6.93 3.90
CA ALA A 350 -83.17 6.09 4.60
C ALA A 350 -84.32 6.92 5.19
N ASN A 351 -84.03 8.05 5.83
CA ASN A 351 -85.06 8.92 6.38
C ASN A 351 -85.92 9.58 5.29
N ALA A 352 -85.34 9.97 4.15
CA ALA A 352 -86.10 10.51 3.01
C ALA A 352 -87.09 9.48 2.44
N LEU A 353 -86.71 8.21 2.31
CA LEU A 353 -87.63 7.14 1.90
C LEU A 353 -88.69 6.83 2.97
N SER A 354 -88.34 6.95 4.24
CA SER A 354 -89.33 6.80 5.34
C SER A 354 -90.41 7.87 5.31
N GLU A 355 -90.11 9.07 4.80
CA GLU A 355 -91.09 10.13 4.57
C GLU A 355 -91.98 9.84 3.36
N MET A 356 -91.50 9.07 2.38
CA MET A 356 -92.27 8.67 1.18
C MET A 356 -93.12 7.41 1.38
N SER A 357 -92.77 6.53 2.32
CA SER A 357 -93.54 5.30 2.62
C SER A 357 -94.66 5.51 3.64
N LYS A 358 -94.81 6.73 4.18
CA LYS A 358 -95.97 7.17 4.97
C LYS A 358 -97.07 7.64 4.03
#